data_AF-A0A8T8D2Y1-F1
#
_entry.id   AF-A0A8T8D2Y1-F1
#
_cell.length_a   1.000
_cell.length_b   1.000
_cell.length_c   1.000
_cell.angle_alpha   90.00
_cell.angle_beta   90.00
_cell.angle_gamma   90.00
#
_symmetry.space_group_name_H-M   'P 1'
#
loop_
_entity.id
_entity.type
_entity.pdbx_description
1 polymer ?
#
loop_
_entity_poly.entity_id
_entity_poly.type
_entity_poly.pdbx_seq_one_letter_code
_entity_poly.pdbx_strand_id
1 'polypeptide(L)'
;MPESMLALSSIRTVEEMIVAFGDEQHCRRLLESMVWPDGRICPACGYKRSIALAGRDTGKRRARPGLYQCSSGDCRFQFTVTTHTPLHSTKLPLRVWLKAMWLLLQSDKGLSSVRLAEILGVSQPTAWRMGHALRLMVARENMLDGTVEIDHFHLGGSPRKRPDDPPSGRGRKGQANTEKAPVMAMVQRPTDVTPGAPAGDARAAVVTGLSARASERVIEAQIESRAHLMSDEWKAFMAIGESFAKHETVKHSSGEYVRDAVHVNSVEGFNSRVRRTIAGVFHHISPQHADLYFHEVGFRWSQRVVSGSAVRKTRHGREVLRTIWSRVPPALQLLSVFRAATGRQMRRSLGGGIIIKSTVAAFG
;
A
#
# COMPACT_ATOMS: atom_id res chain seq x y z
N MET A 1 -0.19 -17.10 -20.70
CA MET A 1 0.35 -16.33 -19.56
C MET A 1 1.86 -16.21 -19.72
N PRO A 2 2.50 -15.08 -19.37
CA PRO A 2 3.96 -14.94 -19.39
C PRO A 2 4.64 -16.01 -18.54
N GLU A 3 5.82 -16.48 -18.95
CA GLU A 3 6.61 -17.51 -18.25
C GLU A 3 6.89 -17.15 -16.77
N SER A 4 7.07 -15.86 -16.48
CA SER A 4 7.24 -15.35 -15.11
C SER A 4 6.00 -15.50 -14.23
N MET A 5 4.79 -15.39 -14.80
CA MET A 5 3.54 -15.62 -14.06
C MET A 5 3.39 -17.10 -13.69
N LEU A 6 3.74 -18.00 -14.60
CA LEU A 6 3.73 -19.44 -14.33
C LEU A 6 4.72 -19.80 -13.22
N ALA A 7 5.95 -19.28 -13.31
CA ALA A 7 6.99 -19.50 -12.30
C ALA A 7 6.61 -18.98 -10.90
N LEU A 8 5.88 -17.87 -10.81
CA LEU A 8 5.42 -17.32 -9.53
C LEU A 8 4.20 -18.07 -8.98
N SER A 9 3.32 -18.57 -9.84
CA SER A 9 2.08 -19.24 -9.41
C SER A 9 2.29 -20.54 -8.62
N SER A 10 3.47 -21.16 -8.79
CA SER A 10 3.88 -22.37 -8.07
C SER A 10 4.48 -22.09 -6.69
N ILE A 11 4.75 -20.83 -6.33
CA ILE A 11 5.38 -20.47 -5.05
C ILE A 11 4.30 -20.14 -4.01
N ARG A 12 3.84 -21.16 -3.29
CA ARG A 12 2.76 -21.07 -2.30
C ARG A 12 3.25 -21.28 -0.87
N THR A 13 4.32 -22.05 -0.70
CA THR A 13 4.89 -22.42 0.59
C THR A 13 6.27 -21.79 0.82
N VAL A 14 6.73 -21.87 2.07
CA VAL A 14 8.07 -21.37 2.44
C VAL A 14 9.17 -22.17 1.74
N GLU A 15 9.00 -23.48 1.61
CA GLU A 15 9.98 -24.36 0.95
C GLU A 15 10.12 -24.04 -0.55
N GLU A 16 8.99 -23.93 -1.25
CA GLU A 16 8.96 -23.51 -2.66
C GLU A 16 9.62 -22.14 -2.86
N MET A 17 9.38 -21.20 -1.93
CA MET A 17 9.99 -19.87 -1.96
C MET A 17 11.51 -19.93 -1.74
N ILE A 18 12.00 -20.79 -0.85
CA ILE A 18 13.44 -20.97 -0.62
C ILE A 18 14.12 -21.51 -1.88
N VAL A 19 13.51 -22.51 -2.52
CA VAL A 19 14.01 -23.12 -3.76
C VAL A 19 13.99 -22.10 -4.90
N ALA A 20 12.86 -21.43 -5.13
CA ALA A 20 12.69 -20.46 -6.21
C ALA A 20 13.67 -19.28 -6.10
N PHE A 21 13.97 -18.82 -4.88
CA PHE A 21 14.90 -17.72 -4.63
C PHE A 21 16.26 -18.21 -4.12
N GLY A 22 16.73 -19.37 -4.60
CA GLY A 22 18.05 -19.90 -4.27
C GLY A 22 19.20 -19.25 -5.05
N ASP A 23 19.01 -19.07 -6.36
CA ASP A 23 20.04 -18.54 -7.28
C ASP A 23 19.90 -17.03 -7.51
N GLU A 24 21.01 -16.31 -7.38
CA GLU A 24 21.05 -14.85 -7.51
C GLU A 24 20.81 -14.38 -8.97
N GLN A 25 21.30 -15.15 -9.95
CA GLN A 25 21.09 -14.79 -11.36
C GLN A 25 19.64 -15.00 -11.79
N HIS A 26 19.01 -16.08 -11.32
CA HIS A 26 17.59 -16.33 -11.47
C HIS A 26 16.77 -15.21 -10.83
N CYS A 27 17.07 -14.84 -9.59
CA CYS A 27 16.40 -13.71 -8.90
C CYS A 27 16.50 -12.41 -9.69
N ARG A 28 17.65 -12.12 -10.30
CA ARG A 28 17.82 -10.95 -11.17
C ARG A 28 16.91 -11.02 -12.40
N ARG A 29 16.91 -12.13 -13.14
CA ARG A 29 16.07 -12.29 -14.35
C ARG A 29 14.59 -12.23 -14.00
N LEU A 30 14.20 -12.84 -12.89
CA LEU A 30 12.83 -12.77 -12.39
C LEU A 30 12.45 -11.33 -12.05
N LEU A 31 13.29 -10.61 -11.32
CA LEU A 31 13.06 -9.18 -11.03
C LEU A 31 12.95 -8.34 -12.31
N GLU A 32 13.83 -8.58 -13.30
CA GLU A 32 13.75 -7.93 -14.63
C GLU A 32 12.40 -8.18 -15.29
N SER A 33 11.90 -9.41 -15.26
CA SER A 33 10.59 -9.75 -15.84
C SER A 33 9.40 -9.10 -15.12
N MET A 34 9.51 -8.84 -13.81
CA MET A 34 8.45 -8.20 -13.03
C MET A 34 8.46 -6.67 -13.19
N VAL A 35 9.64 -6.06 -13.26
CA VAL A 35 9.80 -4.60 -13.44
C VAL A 35 9.57 -4.18 -14.89
N TRP A 36 9.97 -5.02 -15.84
CA TRP A 36 9.92 -4.76 -17.29
C TRP A 36 9.20 -5.87 -18.05
N PRO A 37 7.89 -6.11 -17.77
CA PRO A 37 7.14 -7.19 -18.42
C PRO A 37 7.08 -7.00 -19.94
N ASP A 38 7.03 -5.74 -20.40
CA ASP A 38 6.89 -5.36 -21.80
C ASP A 38 8.24 -4.91 -22.43
N GLY A 39 9.36 -5.25 -21.77
CA GLY A 39 10.70 -4.86 -22.19
C GLY A 39 11.30 -3.68 -21.42
N ARG A 40 12.63 -3.52 -21.53
CA ARG A 40 13.41 -2.59 -20.72
C ARG A 40 13.11 -1.14 -21.07
N ILE A 41 12.83 -0.33 -20.04
CA ILE A 41 12.64 1.12 -20.17
C ILE A 41 13.75 1.83 -19.41
N CYS A 42 14.40 2.80 -20.06
CA CYS A 42 15.42 3.61 -19.41
C CYS A 42 14.79 4.45 -18.29
N PRO A 43 15.23 4.32 -17.02
CA PRO A 43 14.61 5.02 -15.90
C PRO A 43 14.97 6.51 -15.83
N ALA A 44 15.83 7.00 -16.74
CA ALA A 44 16.23 8.42 -16.81
C ALA A 44 15.46 9.19 -17.89
N CYS A 45 15.23 8.60 -19.06
CA CYS A 45 14.59 9.29 -20.20
C CYS A 45 13.37 8.57 -20.79
N GLY A 46 12.99 7.41 -20.26
CA GLY A 46 11.84 6.63 -20.77
C GLY A 46 12.09 5.89 -22.09
N TYR A 47 13.29 5.99 -22.68
CA TYR A 47 13.58 5.33 -23.95
C TYR A 47 13.55 3.79 -23.84
N LYS A 48 12.92 3.13 -24.81
CA LYS A 48 12.59 1.69 -24.78
C LYS A 48 13.69 0.76 -25.32
N ARG A 49 14.76 1.31 -25.88
CA ARG A 49 15.88 0.51 -26.42
C ARG A 49 17.12 0.66 -25.55
N SER A 50 17.69 -0.47 -25.13
CA SER A 50 18.93 -0.53 -24.37
C SER A 50 19.78 -1.73 -24.78
N ILE A 51 21.10 -1.55 -24.72
CA ILE A 51 22.09 -2.57 -25.00
C ILE A 51 22.55 -3.16 -23.68
N ALA A 52 22.57 -4.49 -23.57
CA ALA A 52 23.19 -5.15 -22.45
C ALA A 52 24.71 -4.91 -22.51
N LEU A 53 25.25 -4.32 -21.45
CA LEU A 53 26.69 -4.30 -21.22
C LEU A 53 27.03 -5.65 -20.60
N ALA A 54 26.93 -6.72 -21.39
CA ALA A 54 27.63 -7.97 -21.09
C ALA A 54 29.11 -7.60 -20.91
N GLY A 55 29.80 -8.26 -19.98
CA GLY A 55 31.21 -8.00 -19.70
C GLY A 55 32.03 -7.98 -20.99
N ARG A 56 32.16 -6.80 -21.59
CA ARG A 56 33.11 -6.58 -22.68
C ARG A 56 34.44 -6.85 -22.01
N ASP A 57 35.15 -7.85 -22.51
CA ASP A 57 36.55 -8.11 -22.17
C ASP A 57 37.43 -6.99 -22.74
N THR A 58 37.09 -5.74 -22.45
CA THR A 58 37.95 -4.58 -22.67
C THR A 58 38.72 -4.37 -21.37
N GLY A 59 39.70 -5.24 -21.13
CA GLY A 59 40.66 -5.16 -20.02
C GLY A 59 40.27 -5.90 -18.72
N LYS A 60 40.93 -5.54 -17.60
CA LYS A 60 40.85 -6.23 -16.28
C LYS A 60 39.52 -6.07 -15.51
N ARG A 61 38.46 -5.50 -16.08
CA ARG A 61 37.19 -5.22 -15.35
C ARG A 61 35.96 -5.73 -16.10
N ARG A 62 35.31 -6.75 -15.53
CA ARG A 62 34.01 -7.25 -16.01
C ARG A 62 32.88 -6.30 -15.61
N ALA A 63 32.00 -5.96 -16.54
CA ALA A 63 30.76 -5.24 -16.24
C ALA A 63 29.88 -6.08 -15.32
N ARG A 64 29.19 -5.43 -14.37
CA ARG A 64 28.29 -6.11 -13.44
C ARG A 64 27.11 -6.76 -14.20
N PRO A 65 26.67 -7.97 -13.83
CA PRO A 65 25.51 -8.62 -14.46
C PRO A 65 24.25 -7.74 -14.44
N GLY A 66 23.52 -7.73 -15.56
CA GLY A 66 22.29 -6.93 -15.72
C GLY A 66 22.52 -5.43 -15.82
N LEU A 67 23.74 -5.00 -16.20
CA LEU A 67 24.00 -3.61 -16.57
C LEU A 67 23.56 -3.36 -18.02
N TYR A 68 22.73 -2.35 -18.21
CA TYR A 68 22.23 -1.91 -19.51
C TYR A 68 22.66 -0.47 -19.76
N GLN A 69 22.81 -0.11 -21.02
CA GLN A 69 23.03 1.26 -21.45
C GLN A 69 21.90 1.70 -22.37
N CYS A 70 21.32 2.88 -22.10
CA CYS A 70 20.33 3.50 -22.95
C CYS A 70 20.88 3.70 -24.37
N SER A 71 20.09 3.34 -25.38
CA SER A 71 20.50 3.49 -26.78
C SER A 71 20.19 4.87 -27.37
N SER A 72 19.48 5.74 -26.63
CA SER A 72 19.30 7.14 -27.03
C SER A 72 20.66 7.85 -27.02
N GLY A 73 20.95 8.58 -28.10
CA GLY A 73 22.19 9.32 -28.30
C GLY A 73 22.43 10.38 -27.22
N ASP A 74 21.38 11.09 -26.82
CA ASP A 74 21.45 12.18 -25.83
C ASP A 74 21.52 11.66 -24.38
N CYS A 75 21.01 10.45 -24.13
CA CYS A 75 20.91 9.92 -22.78
C CYS A 75 22.12 9.06 -22.39
N ARG A 76 22.39 7.98 -23.14
CA ARG A 76 23.46 6.98 -22.89
C ARG A 76 23.56 6.47 -21.43
N PHE A 77 22.53 6.70 -20.62
CA PHE A 77 22.52 6.42 -19.19
C PHE A 77 22.64 4.91 -18.93
N GLN A 78 23.48 4.55 -17.96
CA GLN A 78 23.66 3.16 -17.55
C GLN A 78 22.77 2.82 -16.36
N PHE A 79 22.06 1.71 -16.43
CA PHE A 79 21.09 1.30 -15.42
C PHE A 79 21.03 -0.21 -15.25
N THR A 80 20.54 -0.62 -14.08
CA THR A 80 20.15 -2.00 -13.77
C THR A 80 18.66 -2.01 -13.44
N VAL A 81 18.08 -3.20 -13.24
CA VAL A 81 16.68 -3.33 -12.81
C VAL A 81 16.36 -2.64 -11.48
N THR A 82 17.37 -2.41 -10.65
CA THR A 82 17.23 -1.70 -9.37
C THR A 82 17.41 -0.19 -9.49
N THR A 83 17.78 0.34 -10.65
CA THR A 83 17.98 1.78 -10.85
C THR A 83 16.64 2.53 -10.73
N HIS A 84 16.65 3.69 -10.05
CA HIS A 84 15.46 4.44 -9.61
C HIS A 84 14.34 3.65 -8.93
N THR A 85 14.62 2.49 -8.33
CA THR A 85 13.66 1.74 -7.48
C THR A 85 14.01 1.86 -6.00
N PRO A 86 13.21 1.32 -5.06
CA PRO A 86 13.60 1.27 -3.65
C PRO A 86 14.88 0.45 -3.38
N LEU A 87 15.18 -0.50 -4.28
CA LEU A 87 16.36 -1.37 -4.25
C LEU A 87 17.61 -0.67 -4.83
N HIS A 88 17.50 0.59 -5.24
CA HIS A 88 18.59 1.32 -5.87
C HIS A 88 19.85 1.35 -5.00
N SER A 89 20.97 1.01 -5.61
CA SER A 89 22.29 0.90 -4.97
C SER A 89 22.34 -0.05 -3.77
N THR A 90 21.43 -1.03 -3.73
CA THR A 90 21.48 -2.07 -2.70
C THR A 90 22.77 -2.87 -2.78
N LYS A 91 23.29 -3.24 -1.61
CA LYS A 91 24.43 -4.16 -1.46
C LYS A 91 23.99 -5.56 -1.04
N LEU A 92 22.70 -5.71 -0.75
CA LEU A 92 22.13 -7.00 -0.38
C LEU A 92 21.83 -7.81 -1.64
N PRO A 93 22.05 -9.14 -1.60
CA PRO A 93 21.63 -10.03 -2.68
C PRO A 93 20.13 -9.89 -2.97
N LEU A 94 19.76 -9.95 -4.25
CA LEU A 94 18.38 -9.87 -4.71
C LEU A 94 17.55 -11.04 -4.18
N ARG A 95 18.15 -12.21 -3.97
CA ARG A 95 17.46 -13.33 -3.30
C ARG A 95 16.93 -12.94 -1.92
N VAL A 96 17.67 -12.15 -1.14
CA VAL A 96 17.23 -11.70 0.19
C VAL A 96 16.06 -10.73 0.07
N TRP A 97 16.10 -9.83 -0.91
CA TRP A 97 14.99 -8.93 -1.20
C TRP A 97 13.71 -9.66 -1.62
N LEU A 98 13.82 -10.63 -2.54
CA LEU A 98 12.64 -11.39 -3.00
C LEU A 98 12.03 -12.23 -1.87
N LYS A 99 12.86 -12.88 -1.04
CA LYS A 99 12.40 -13.59 0.17
C LYS A 99 11.69 -12.63 1.12
N ALA A 100 12.27 -11.44 1.37
CA ALA A 100 11.66 -10.42 2.22
C ALA A 100 10.29 -9.97 1.71
N MET A 101 10.18 -9.66 0.42
CA MET A 101 8.93 -9.22 -0.20
C MET A 101 7.88 -10.32 -0.13
N TRP A 102 8.24 -11.57 -0.47
CA TRP A 102 7.31 -12.70 -0.38
C TRP A 102 6.80 -12.90 1.05
N LEU A 103 7.67 -12.85 2.07
CA LEU A 103 7.28 -12.98 3.49
C LEU A 103 6.36 -11.85 3.96
N LEU A 104 6.69 -10.61 3.60
CA LEU A 104 5.87 -9.43 3.94
C LEU A 104 4.48 -9.51 3.32
N LEU A 105 4.41 -10.00 2.08
CA LEU A 105 3.17 -10.21 1.38
C LEU A 105 2.42 -11.38 2.02
N GLN A 106 3.07 -12.51 2.34
CA GLN A 106 2.48 -13.71 2.97
C GLN A 106 1.71 -13.43 4.27
N SER A 107 2.03 -12.37 5.01
CA SER A 107 1.26 -11.98 6.20
C SER A 107 0.03 -11.14 5.87
N ASP A 108 -1.15 -11.51 6.40
CA ASP A 108 -2.41 -10.76 6.21
C ASP A 108 -2.52 -9.49 7.05
N LYS A 109 -1.74 -9.39 8.13
CA LYS A 109 -1.77 -8.27 9.08
C LYS A 109 -0.54 -7.38 8.99
N GLY A 110 0.60 -7.92 8.59
CA GLY A 110 1.90 -7.26 8.70
C GLY A 110 2.96 -8.19 9.27
N LEU A 111 4.23 -7.86 9.02
CA LEU A 111 5.35 -8.51 9.69
C LEU A 111 6.21 -7.43 10.35
N SER A 112 6.51 -7.62 11.64
CA SER A 112 7.41 -6.73 12.36
C SER A 112 8.80 -6.78 11.73
N SER A 113 9.44 -5.62 11.63
CA SER A 113 10.84 -5.51 11.17
C SER A 113 11.82 -6.35 12.01
N VAL A 114 11.54 -6.56 13.31
CA VAL A 114 12.35 -7.41 14.18
C VAL A 114 12.27 -8.87 13.73
N ARG A 115 11.06 -9.40 13.56
CA ARG A 115 10.84 -10.77 13.10
C ARG A 115 11.34 -10.99 11.68
N LEU A 116 11.15 -10.01 10.79
CA LEU A 116 11.68 -10.09 9.43
C LEU A 116 13.23 -10.12 9.43
N ALA A 117 13.88 -9.35 10.31
CA ALA A 117 15.33 -9.38 10.46
C ALA A 117 15.85 -10.73 10.95
N GLU A 118 15.21 -11.30 11.97
CA GLU A 118 15.53 -12.63 12.49
C GLU A 118 15.41 -13.72 11.42
N ILE A 119 14.27 -13.75 10.70
CA ILE A 119 14.02 -14.75 9.65
C ILE A 119 15.04 -14.66 8.52
N LEU A 120 15.45 -13.45 8.13
CA LEU A 120 16.35 -13.22 7.01
C LEU A 120 17.84 -13.21 7.40
N GLY A 121 18.18 -13.17 8.69
CA GLY A 121 19.55 -12.99 9.16
C GLY A 121 20.15 -11.62 8.80
N VAL A 122 19.34 -10.55 8.80
CA VAL A 122 19.79 -9.17 8.55
C VAL A 122 19.56 -8.28 9.76
N SER A 123 20.16 -7.09 9.80
CA SER A 123 19.90 -6.15 10.89
C SER A 123 18.45 -5.63 10.86
N GLN A 124 17.86 -5.37 12.03
CA GLN A 124 16.51 -4.80 12.14
C GLN A 124 16.31 -3.53 11.29
N PRO A 125 17.26 -2.56 11.26
CA PRO A 125 17.10 -1.39 10.41
C PRO A 125 17.01 -1.76 8.93
N THR A 126 17.71 -2.80 8.50
CA THR A 126 17.68 -3.30 7.11
C THR A 126 16.32 -3.90 6.78
N ALA A 127 15.79 -4.76 7.64
CA ALA A 127 14.45 -5.31 7.51
C ALA A 127 13.37 -4.22 7.54
N TRP A 128 13.53 -3.20 8.38
CA TRP A 128 12.63 -2.04 8.41
C TRP A 128 12.63 -1.27 7.08
N ARG A 129 13.82 -1.05 6.49
CA ARG A 129 13.95 -0.47 5.15
C ARG A 129 13.26 -1.34 4.08
N MET A 130 13.37 -2.67 4.17
CA MET A 130 12.67 -3.58 3.26
C MET A 130 11.15 -3.47 3.37
N GLY A 131 10.62 -3.38 4.59
CA GLY A 131 9.19 -3.11 4.82
C GLY A 131 8.73 -1.80 4.18
N HIS A 132 9.51 -0.72 4.34
CA HIS A 132 9.19 0.55 3.69
C HIS A 132 9.34 0.53 2.17
N ALA A 133 10.28 -0.25 1.63
CA ALA A 133 10.36 -0.45 0.18
C ALA A 133 9.06 -1.07 -0.36
N LEU A 134 8.51 -2.09 0.31
CA LEU A 134 7.21 -2.65 -0.06
C LEU A 134 6.12 -1.57 0.01
N ARG A 135 6.00 -0.88 1.15
CA ARG A 135 5.00 0.19 1.39
C ARG A 135 5.00 1.26 0.30
N LEU A 136 6.20 1.64 -0.14
CA LEU A 136 6.36 2.62 -1.21
C LEU A 136 5.98 2.01 -2.58
N MET A 137 6.34 0.76 -2.86
CA MET A 137 5.98 0.07 -4.11
C MET A 137 4.51 -0.27 -4.24
N VAL A 138 3.76 -0.35 -3.14
CA VAL A 138 2.31 -0.61 -3.17
C VAL A 138 1.46 0.65 -3.07
N ALA A 139 2.08 1.84 -3.02
CA ALA A 139 1.39 3.11 -3.14
C ALA A 139 0.57 3.14 -4.44
N ARG A 140 -0.68 3.61 -4.37
CA ARG A 140 -1.57 3.69 -5.53
C ARG A 140 -1.74 5.14 -5.95
N GLU A 141 -1.78 5.36 -7.25
CA GLU A 141 -1.82 6.72 -7.83
C GLU A 141 -3.11 6.98 -8.63
N ASN A 142 -3.85 5.93 -9.01
CA ASN A 142 -5.15 6.08 -9.65
C ASN A 142 -6.18 6.64 -8.66
N MET A 143 -7.12 7.47 -9.08
CA MET A 143 -8.21 7.90 -8.22
C MET A 143 -9.22 6.76 -7.99
N LEU A 144 -9.96 6.85 -6.90
CA LEU A 144 -11.07 5.95 -6.55
C LEU A 144 -12.34 6.39 -7.28
N ASP A 145 -13.15 5.43 -7.69
CA ASP A 145 -14.41 5.67 -8.40
C ASP A 145 -15.51 4.68 -8.02
N GLY A 146 -16.65 4.73 -8.72
CA GLY A 146 -17.81 3.91 -8.41
C GLY A 146 -18.42 4.32 -7.07
N THR A 147 -18.70 3.35 -6.19
CA THR A 147 -19.20 3.62 -4.83
C THR A 147 -18.05 3.70 -3.85
N VAL A 148 -17.86 4.88 -3.24
CA VAL A 148 -16.75 5.15 -2.31
C VAL A 148 -17.28 5.56 -0.95
N GLU A 149 -16.92 4.81 0.08
CA GLU A 149 -17.23 5.12 1.47
C GLU A 149 -16.08 5.92 2.10
N ILE A 150 -16.39 6.96 2.86
CA ILE A 150 -15.41 7.76 3.60
C ILE A 150 -15.73 7.81 5.10
N ASP A 151 -14.68 7.81 5.91
CA ASP A 151 -14.78 7.96 7.38
C ASP A 151 -13.47 8.57 7.91
N HIS A 152 -13.54 9.17 9.10
CA HIS A 152 -12.38 9.72 9.78
C HIS A 152 -12.04 8.90 11.04
N PHE A 153 -10.76 8.72 11.29
CA PHE A 153 -10.31 8.17 12.56
C PHE A 153 -9.07 8.90 13.07
N HIS A 154 -8.64 8.57 14.28
CA HIS A 154 -7.50 9.23 14.93
C HIS A 154 -6.38 8.23 15.17
N LEU A 155 -5.18 8.58 14.71
CA LEU A 155 -3.94 7.86 14.92
C LEU A 155 -3.18 8.42 16.13
N GLY A 156 -2.80 7.54 17.05
CA GLY A 156 -2.02 7.87 18.24
C GLY A 156 -2.59 7.26 19.52
N GLY A 157 -1.73 7.16 20.53
CA GLY A 157 -2.13 6.74 21.87
C GLY A 157 -3.09 7.75 22.51
N SER A 158 -3.85 7.31 23.52
CA SER A 158 -4.62 8.26 24.32
C SER A 158 -3.65 9.27 24.97
N PRO A 159 -3.95 10.58 24.92
CA PRO A 159 -3.12 11.59 25.58
C PRO A 159 -2.91 11.20 27.05
N ARG A 160 -1.68 11.36 27.56
CA ARG A 160 -1.42 11.20 28.99
C ARG A 160 -2.05 12.39 29.69
N LYS A 161 -3.05 12.14 30.54
CA LYS A 161 -3.61 13.18 31.40
C LYS A 161 -2.53 13.66 32.36
N ARG A 162 -2.08 14.90 32.22
CA ARG A 162 -1.29 15.59 33.24
C ARG A 162 -2.24 16.15 34.30
N PRO A 163 -1.83 16.24 35.58
CA PRO A 163 -2.65 16.84 36.63
C PRO A 163 -3.16 18.25 36.30
N ASP A 164 -2.37 18.99 35.51
CA ASP A 164 -2.64 20.38 35.13
C ASP A 164 -3.39 20.51 33.79
N ASP A 165 -3.71 19.40 33.12
CA ASP A 165 -4.42 19.46 31.84
C ASP A 165 -5.88 19.89 32.07
N PRO A 166 -6.42 20.82 31.26
CA PRO A 166 -7.84 21.13 31.32
C PRO A 166 -8.67 19.87 31.06
N PRO A 167 -9.88 19.76 31.66
CA PRO A 167 -10.76 18.61 31.44
C PRO A 167 -10.93 18.31 29.96
N SER A 168 -10.94 17.02 29.59
CA SER A 168 -11.23 16.58 28.23
C SER A 168 -12.68 16.90 27.87
N GLY A 169 -12.96 18.14 27.51
CA GLY A 169 -14.30 18.64 27.29
C GLY A 169 -14.28 20.04 26.71
N ARG A 170 -14.53 20.11 25.39
CA ARG A 170 -14.60 21.32 24.56
C ARG A 170 -13.32 22.14 24.58
N GLY A 171 -12.41 21.81 23.67
CA GLY A 171 -11.30 22.70 23.32
C GLY A 171 -11.82 24.12 23.06
N ARG A 172 -10.96 25.12 23.29
CA ARG A 172 -11.24 26.50 22.87
C ARG A 172 -11.65 26.47 21.39
N LYS A 173 -12.62 27.30 20.97
CA LYS A 173 -13.04 27.43 19.56
C LYS A 173 -11.79 27.43 18.65
N GLY A 174 -11.63 26.38 17.83
CA GLY A 174 -10.52 26.23 16.89
C GLY A 174 -9.35 25.34 17.32
N GLN A 175 -9.32 24.79 18.55
CA GLN A 175 -8.33 23.78 18.93
C GLN A 175 -8.86 22.35 18.75
N ALA A 176 -8.00 21.45 18.27
CA ALA A 176 -8.32 20.03 18.18
C ALA A 176 -8.56 19.47 19.60
N ASN A 177 -9.67 18.75 19.79
CA ASN A 177 -10.00 18.08 21.06
C ASN A 177 -9.07 16.89 21.39
N THR A 178 -7.99 16.71 20.62
CA THR A 178 -7.05 15.60 20.75
C THR A 178 -5.70 15.95 20.12
N GLU A 179 -4.63 15.44 20.70
CA GLU A 179 -3.28 15.47 20.13
C GLU A 179 -3.06 14.37 19.08
N LYS A 180 -4.05 13.51 18.87
CA LYS A 180 -3.99 12.43 17.88
C LYS A 180 -4.03 13.01 16.46
N ALA A 181 -3.23 12.43 15.57
CA ALA A 181 -3.26 12.80 14.17
C ALA A 181 -4.58 12.34 13.54
N PRO A 182 -5.38 13.23 12.94
CA PRO A 182 -6.58 12.81 12.22
C PRO A 182 -6.19 12.11 10.93
N VAL A 183 -6.97 11.11 10.55
CA VAL A 183 -6.74 10.28 9.37
C VAL A 183 -8.05 10.18 8.61
N MET A 184 -7.99 10.45 7.31
CA MET A 184 -9.09 10.19 6.39
C MET A 184 -8.95 8.78 5.84
N ALA A 185 -10.00 7.97 5.93
CA ALA A 185 -10.08 6.65 5.34
C ALA A 185 -11.12 6.63 4.22
N MET A 186 -10.80 5.87 3.17
CA MET A 186 -11.62 5.77 1.96
C MET A 186 -11.66 4.32 1.51
N VAL A 187 -12.83 3.80 1.16
CA VAL A 187 -12.98 2.45 0.61
C VAL A 187 -13.86 2.50 -0.63
N GLN A 188 -13.26 2.16 -1.78
CA GLN A 188 -14.00 1.84 -2.99
C GLN A 188 -14.54 0.42 -2.89
N ARG A 189 -15.86 0.29 -3.02
CA ARG A 189 -16.54 -1.00 -3.02
C ARG A 189 -16.24 -1.79 -4.29
N PRO A 190 -16.34 -3.14 -4.25
CA PRO A 190 -16.31 -3.93 -5.47
C PRO A 190 -17.49 -3.56 -6.38
N THR A 191 -17.26 -3.54 -7.69
CA THR A 191 -18.28 -3.27 -8.71
C THR A 191 -19.29 -4.40 -8.86
N ASP A 192 -18.83 -5.62 -8.59
CA ASP A 192 -19.63 -6.84 -8.60
C ASP A 192 -19.06 -7.84 -7.59
N VAL A 193 -19.84 -8.87 -7.29
CA VAL A 193 -19.47 -9.92 -6.32
C VAL A 193 -19.45 -11.30 -6.96
N THR A 194 -19.13 -11.37 -8.26
CA THR A 194 -19.00 -12.64 -8.98
C THR A 194 -17.66 -13.32 -8.68
N PRO A 195 -17.54 -14.66 -8.71
CA PRO A 195 -16.26 -15.33 -8.50
C PRO A 195 -15.14 -14.79 -9.41
N GLY A 196 -14.02 -14.42 -8.79
CA GLY A 196 -12.88 -13.76 -9.46
C GLY A 196 -12.90 -12.23 -9.39
N ALA A 197 -14.03 -11.61 -9.04
CA ALA A 197 -14.13 -10.15 -8.94
C ALA A 197 -13.24 -9.59 -7.82
N PRO A 198 -12.58 -8.43 -8.04
CA PRO A 198 -11.70 -7.81 -7.06
C PRO A 198 -12.48 -7.20 -5.89
N ALA A 199 -11.89 -7.16 -4.70
CA ALA A 199 -12.51 -6.63 -3.48
C ALA A 199 -12.68 -5.09 -3.42
N GLY A 200 -12.32 -4.38 -4.49
CA GLY A 200 -12.20 -2.93 -4.50
C GLY A 200 -10.85 -2.46 -3.93
N ASP A 201 -10.82 -1.21 -3.47
CA ASP A 201 -9.61 -0.53 -2.99
C ASP A 201 -9.87 0.16 -1.65
N ALA A 202 -8.84 0.30 -0.82
CA ALA A 202 -8.93 0.99 0.45
C ALA A 202 -7.68 1.81 0.70
N ARG A 203 -7.86 3.03 1.22
CA ARG A 203 -6.80 4.00 1.43
C ARG A 203 -7.01 4.73 2.75
N ALA A 204 -5.91 5.24 3.28
CA ALA A 204 -5.96 6.21 4.35
C ALA A 204 -4.79 7.18 4.21
N ALA A 205 -5.01 8.41 4.68
CA ALA A 205 -4.02 9.49 4.66
C ALA A 205 -4.16 10.33 5.94
N VAL A 206 -3.02 10.69 6.53
CA VAL A 206 -3.00 11.66 7.63
C VAL A 206 -3.47 13.02 7.10
N VAL A 207 -4.40 13.66 7.82
CA VAL A 207 -4.91 14.99 7.45
C VAL A 207 -4.23 16.03 8.33
N THR A 208 -3.73 17.11 7.74
CA THR A 208 -3.17 18.24 8.50
C THR A 208 -4.31 19.11 9.05
N GLY A 209 -4.88 18.69 10.19
CA GLY A 209 -5.99 19.37 10.87
C GLY A 209 -7.38 18.87 10.48
N LEU A 210 -8.38 19.10 11.33
CA LEU A 210 -9.78 18.65 11.14
C LEU A 210 -10.66 19.67 10.39
N SER A 211 -10.06 20.61 9.65
CA SER A 211 -10.85 21.59 8.90
C SER A 211 -11.51 20.94 7.69
N ALA A 212 -12.72 21.39 7.32
CA ALA A 212 -13.42 20.90 6.14
C ALA A 212 -12.54 20.99 4.88
N ARG A 213 -11.82 22.11 4.70
CA ARG A 213 -10.89 22.32 3.58
C ARG A 213 -9.72 21.33 3.52
N ALA A 214 -9.22 20.90 4.68
CA ALA A 214 -8.14 19.92 4.73
C ALA A 214 -8.64 18.53 4.32
N SER A 215 -9.82 18.14 4.80
CA SER A 215 -10.50 16.91 4.39
C SER A 215 -10.86 16.91 2.90
N GLU A 216 -11.37 18.04 2.40
CA GLU A 216 -11.72 18.26 0.99
C GLU A 216 -10.54 18.01 0.07
N ARG A 217 -9.38 18.64 0.34
CA ARG A 217 -8.15 18.45 -0.45
C ARG A 217 -7.71 16.98 -0.53
N VAL A 218 -7.82 16.25 0.58
CA VAL A 218 -7.45 14.82 0.60
C VAL A 218 -8.44 14.00 -0.22
N ILE A 219 -9.73 14.31 -0.13
CA ILE A 219 -10.81 13.64 -0.86
C ILE A 219 -10.72 13.90 -2.36
N GLU A 220 -10.63 15.16 -2.79
CA GLU A 220 -10.55 15.54 -4.20
C GLU A 220 -9.28 15.02 -4.89
N ALA A 221 -8.17 14.88 -4.16
CA ALA A 221 -6.95 14.30 -4.71
C ALA A 221 -7.02 12.79 -4.90
N GLN A 222 -8.01 12.10 -4.32
CA GLN A 222 -8.08 10.64 -4.30
C GLN A 222 -9.37 10.03 -4.84
N ILE A 223 -10.45 10.80 -4.98
CA ILE A 223 -11.75 10.30 -5.40
C ILE A 223 -12.23 11.11 -6.60
N GLU A 224 -12.59 10.43 -7.68
CA GLU A 224 -13.17 11.04 -8.88
C GLU A 224 -14.50 11.73 -8.54
N SER A 225 -14.72 12.96 -9.01
CA SER A 225 -15.96 13.71 -8.74
C SER A 225 -17.23 12.99 -9.23
N ARG A 226 -17.11 12.10 -10.22
CA ARG A 226 -18.19 11.25 -10.70
C ARG A 226 -18.58 10.09 -9.76
N ALA A 227 -17.82 9.87 -8.69
CA ALA A 227 -18.07 8.79 -7.75
C ALA A 227 -19.38 9.03 -6.97
N HIS A 228 -19.98 7.93 -6.53
CA HIS A 228 -21.07 7.92 -5.57
C HIS A 228 -20.47 7.84 -4.16
N LEU A 229 -20.47 8.97 -3.47
CA LEU A 229 -19.88 9.11 -2.14
C LEU A 229 -20.86 8.63 -1.06
N MET A 230 -20.34 7.93 -0.05
CA MET A 230 -21.09 7.52 1.14
C MET A 230 -20.34 7.91 2.41
N SER A 231 -21.02 8.55 3.36
CA SER A 231 -20.40 8.98 4.63
C SER A 231 -21.36 8.90 5.82
N ASP A 232 -20.84 9.23 7.01
CA ASP A 232 -21.69 9.60 8.15
C ASP A 232 -22.25 11.03 7.98
N GLU A 233 -23.00 11.52 8.98
CA GLU A 233 -23.64 12.83 9.00
C GLU A 233 -22.71 13.99 9.43
N TRP A 234 -21.38 13.82 9.39
CA TRP A 234 -20.47 14.89 9.76
C TRP A 234 -20.59 16.06 8.77
N LYS A 235 -20.83 17.27 9.29
CA LYS A 235 -21.10 18.48 8.47
C LYS A 235 -20.06 18.75 7.38
N ALA A 236 -18.79 18.41 7.63
CA ALA A 236 -17.75 18.58 6.62
C ALA A 236 -17.94 17.64 5.42
N PHE A 237 -18.37 16.39 5.65
CA PHE A 237 -18.68 15.47 4.55
C PHE A 237 -19.90 15.88 3.75
N MET A 238 -20.94 16.42 4.41
CA MET A 238 -22.10 16.97 3.71
C MET A 238 -21.69 18.07 2.72
N ALA A 239 -20.85 19.01 3.16
CA ALA A 239 -20.36 20.09 2.30
C ALA A 239 -19.48 19.56 1.16
N ILE A 240 -18.57 18.62 1.45
CA ILE A 240 -17.70 18.03 0.43
C ILE A 240 -18.50 17.22 -0.61
N GLY A 241 -19.55 16.54 -0.16
CA GLY A 241 -20.42 15.73 -1.01
C GLY A 241 -21.17 16.52 -2.08
N GLU A 242 -21.34 17.83 -1.92
CA GLU A 242 -21.95 18.72 -2.93
C GLU A 242 -21.15 18.75 -4.24
N SER A 243 -19.84 18.51 -4.17
CA SER A 243 -18.94 18.48 -5.34
C SER A 243 -18.93 17.12 -6.08
N PHE A 244 -19.67 16.12 -5.58
CA PHE A 244 -19.73 14.78 -6.17
C PHE A 244 -21.03 14.56 -6.93
N ALA A 245 -21.00 13.67 -7.93
CA ALA A 245 -22.17 13.33 -8.74
C ALA A 245 -23.34 12.79 -7.89
N LYS A 246 -23.03 12.12 -6.77
CA LYS A 246 -24.02 11.69 -5.79
C LYS A 246 -23.38 11.52 -4.42
N HIS A 247 -24.06 11.96 -3.37
CA HIS A 247 -23.66 11.74 -1.97
C HIS A 247 -24.85 11.26 -1.14
N GLU A 248 -24.69 10.15 -0.42
CA GLU A 248 -25.69 9.62 0.50
C GLU A 248 -25.08 9.39 1.90
N THR A 249 -25.82 9.72 2.95
CA THR A 249 -25.34 9.58 4.34
C THR A 249 -26.20 8.67 5.18
N VAL A 250 -25.57 7.99 6.14
CA VAL A 250 -26.27 7.26 7.21
C VAL A 250 -26.25 8.04 8.52
N LYS A 251 -27.38 8.03 9.23
CA LYS A 251 -27.54 8.79 10.47
C LYS A 251 -27.32 7.91 11.70
N HIS A 252 -26.07 7.79 12.13
CA HIS A 252 -25.70 7.01 13.31
C HIS A 252 -26.37 7.51 14.60
N SER A 253 -26.61 8.83 14.73
CA SER A 253 -27.25 9.40 15.92
C SER A 253 -28.70 8.93 16.13
N SER A 254 -29.37 8.49 15.07
CA SER A 254 -30.71 7.89 15.13
C SER A 254 -30.71 6.36 15.08
N GLY A 255 -29.55 5.72 15.23
CA GLY A 255 -29.42 4.25 15.17
C GLY A 255 -29.57 3.68 13.76
N GLU A 256 -29.45 4.49 12.71
CA GLU A 256 -29.46 4.05 11.32
C GLU A 256 -28.05 3.67 10.87
N TYR A 257 -27.79 2.37 10.70
CA TYR A 257 -26.49 1.84 10.28
C TYR A 257 -26.47 1.39 8.81
N VAL A 258 -27.64 1.09 8.24
CA VAL A 258 -27.80 0.66 6.84
C VAL A 258 -29.17 1.14 6.34
N ARG A 259 -29.20 1.79 5.18
CA ARG A 259 -30.43 2.10 4.42
C ARG A 259 -30.25 1.58 3.00
N ASP A 260 -30.88 0.45 2.69
CA ASP A 260 -30.69 -0.27 1.43
C ASP A 260 -29.19 -0.54 1.13
N ALA A 261 -28.66 0.09 0.08
CA ALA A 261 -27.25 0.00 -0.30
C ALA A 261 -26.36 1.06 0.38
N VAL A 262 -26.94 2.02 1.11
CA VAL A 262 -26.22 3.14 1.74
C VAL A 262 -25.72 2.72 3.12
N HIS A 263 -24.40 2.72 3.29
CA HIS A 263 -23.71 2.45 4.56
C HIS A 263 -22.21 2.81 4.49
N VAL A 264 -21.55 2.86 5.65
CA VAL A 264 -20.08 3.06 5.77
C VAL A 264 -19.36 1.86 6.40
N ASN A 265 -20.00 0.70 6.43
CA ASN A 265 -19.47 -0.52 7.07
C ASN A 265 -18.11 -0.98 6.52
N SER A 266 -17.82 -0.74 5.24
CA SER A 266 -16.57 -1.19 4.60
C SER A 266 -15.40 -0.34 5.09
N VAL A 267 -15.58 0.98 5.14
CA VAL A 267 -14.56 1.91 5.66
C VAL A 267 -14.38 1.77 7.17
N GLU A 268 -15.43 1.55 7.95
CA GLU A 268 -15.32 1.20 9.38
C GLU A 268 -14.56 -0.12 9.59
N GLY A 269 -14.81 -1.11 8.73
CA GLY A 269 -14.09 -2.37 8.71
C GLY A 269 -12.61 -2.20 8.39
N PHE A 270 -12.28 -1.31 7.44
CA PHE A 270 -10.91 -0.93 7.13
C PHE A 270 -10.22 -0.21 8.29
N ASN A 271 -10.90 0.76 8.93
CA ASN A 271 -10.43 1.46 10.12
C ASN A 271 -10.10 0.48 11.26
N SER A 272 -10.98 -0.50 11.48
CA SER A 272 -10.75 -1.59 12.42
C SER A 272 -9.53 -2.43 12.06
N ARG A 273 -9.30 -2.71 10.77
CA ARG A 273 -8.11 -3.44 10.29
C ARG A 273 -6.83 -2.66 10.54
N VAL A 274 -6.80 -1.36 10.21
CA VAL A 274 -5.65 -0.47 10.48
C VAL A 274 -5.32 -0.48 11.97
N ARG A 275 -6.30 -0.23 12.84
CA ARG A 275 -6.10 -0.20 14.30
C ARG A 275 -5.56 -1.53 14.84
N ARG A 276 -6.09 -2.68 14.39
CA ARG A 276 -5.61 -4.01 14.81
C ARG A 276 -4.19 -4.30 14.31
N THR A 277 -3.86 -3.89 13.08
CA THR A 277 -2.50 -4.04 12.54
C THR A 277 -1.51 -3.20 13.35
N ILE A 278 -1.85 -1.96 13.69
CA ILE A 278 -1.01 -1.13 14.54
C ILE A 278 -0.88 -1.77 15.93
N ALA A 279 -1.99 -2.11 16.59
CA ALA A 279 -1.94 -2.68 17.94
C ALA A 279 -1.20 -4.01 18.04
N GLY A 280 -1.31 -4.87 17.01
CA GLY A 280 -0.81 -6.24 17.05
C GLY A 280 0.53 -6.50 16.35
N VAL A 281 0.94 -5.67 15.39
CA VAL A 281 2.16 -5.92 14.60
C VAL A 281 3.19 -4.82 14.78
N PHE A 282 2.79 -3.56 14.63
CA PHE A 282 3.73 -2.43 14.60
C PHE A 282 3.88 -1.77 15.96
N HIS A 283 2.87 -1.87 16.82
CA HIS A 283 2.66 -1.23 18.13
C HIS A 283 2.68 0.31 18.13
N HIS A 284 3.50 0.91 17.26
CA HIS A 284 3.63 2.35 17.08
C HIS A 284 3.97 2.66 15.62
N ILE A 285 3.28 3.65 15.05
CA ILE A 285 3.65 4.27 13.78
C ILE A 285 3.67 5.78 13.98
N SER A 286 4.74 6.43 13.53
CA SER A 286 4.86 7.89 13.59
C SER A 286 4.00 8.53 12.50
N PRO A 287 3.35 9.67 12.73
CA PRO A 287 2.58 10.39 11.70
C PRO A 287 3.39 10.61 10.41
N GLN A 288 4.68 10.91 10.51
CA GLN A 288 5.59 11.15 9.38
C GLN A 288 5.73 9.97 8.41
N HIS A 289 5.42 8.75 8.86
CA HIS A 289 5.52 7.54 8.05
C HIS A 289 4.16 6.84 7.88
N ALA A 290 3.09 7.38 8.47
CA ALA A 290 1.82 6.68 8.61
C ALA A 290 1.21 6.30 7.25
N ASP A 291 1.29 7.19 6.26
CA ASP A 291 0.73 6.96 4.93
C ASP A 291 1.39 5.76 4.23
N LEU A 292 2.70 5.55 4.41
CA LEU A 292 3.38 4.35 3.91
C LEU A 292 2.79 3.08 4.55
N TYR A 293 2.49 3.10 5.84
CA TYR A 293 1.84 1.96 6.49
C TYR A 293 0.41 1.78 5.99
N PHE A 294 -0.32 2.87 5.74
CA PHE A 294 -1.66 2.81 5.15
C PHE A 294 -1.65 2.23 3.74
N HIS A 295 -0.64 2.52 2.92
CA HIS A 295 -0.47 1.88 1.60
C HIS A 295 -0.35 0.36 1.73
N GLU A 296 0.40 -0.16 2.71
CA GLU A 296 0.50 -1.61 2.95
C GLU A 296 -0.84 -2.21 3.39
N VAL A 297 -1.58 -1.56 4.31
CA VAL A 297 -2.88 -2.07 4.77
C VAL A 297 -3.93 -2.02 3.64
N GLY A 298 -3.96 -0.93 2.88
CA GLY A 298 -4.81 -0.74 1.70
C GLY A 298 -4.53 -1.76 0.61
N PHE A 299 -3.25 -1.99 0.31
CA PHE A 299 -2.84 -3.04 -0.63
C PHE A 299 -3.37 -4.40 -0.17
N ARG A 300 -3.18 -4.79 1.09
CA ARG A 300 -3.73 -6.07 1.60
C ARG A 300 -5.26 -6.14 1.59
N TRP A 301 -5.96 -5.01 1.69
CA TRP A 301 -7.40 -4.97 1.52
C TRP A 301 -7.79 -5.36 0.08
N SER A 302 -7.11 -4.75 -0.88
CA SER A 302 -7.36 -4.92 -2.32
C SER A 302 -6.92 -6.27 -2.90
N GLN A 303 -5.93 -6.95 -2.28
CA GLN A 303 -5.41 -8.24 -2.76
C GLN A 303 -6.31 -9.43 -2.37
N ARG A 304 -7.61 -9.26 -2.59
CA ARG A 304 -8.64 -10.27 -2.38
C ARG A 304 -9.56 -10.32 -3.58
N VAL A 305 -9.99 -11.52 -3.92
CA VAL A 305 -10.97 -11.79 -4.97
C VAL A 305 -12.11 -12.59 -4.38
N VAL A 306 -13.30 -12.45 -4.95
CA VAL A 306 -14.44 -13.28 -4.55
C VAL A 306 -14.14 -14.72 -4.92
N SER A 307 -14.31 -15.64 -3.97
CA SER A 307 -14.25 -17.08 -4.22
C SER A 307 -15.61 -17.76 -4.19
N GLY A 308 -16.62 -17.09 -3.65
CA GLY A 308 -17.99 -17.57 -3.64
C GLY A 308 -18.85 -16.83 -2.63
N SER A 309 -19.91 -17.48 -2.18
CA SER A 309 -20.83 -16.95 -1.18
C SER A 309 -21.27 -18.04 -0.23
N ALA A 310 -21.45 -17.71 1.06
CA ALA A 310 -22.01 -18.60 2.06
C ALA A 310 -23.21 -17.95 2.75
N VAL A 311 -24.22 -18.77 3.06
CA VAL A 311 -25.34 -18.35 3.90
C VAL A 311 -24.88 -18.36 5.36
N ARG A 312 -25.01 -17.22 6.04
CA ARG A 312 -24.73 -17.08 7.46
C ARG A 312 -26.02 -16.81 8.22
N LYS A 313 -26.32 -17.66 9.21
CA LYS A 313 -27.39 -17.38 10.17
C LYS A 313 -26.91 -16.36 11.20
N THR A 314 -27.70 -15.31 11.37
CA THR A 314 -27.49 -14.32 12.43
C THR A 314 -27.94 -14.90 13.78
N ARG A 315 -27.57 -14.22 14.88
CA ARG A 315 -28.06 -14.51 16.24
C ARG A 315 -29.59 -14.65 16.32
N HIS A 316 -30.32 -13.94 15.47
CA HIS A 316 -31.79 -13.90 15.46
C HIS A 316 -32.40 -14.83 14.40
N GLY A 317 -31.65 -15.82 13.91
CA GLY A 317 -32.15 -16.82 12.94
C GLY A 317 -32.25 -16.32 11.50
N ARG A 318 -32.12 -15.01 11.23
CA ARG A 318 -32.13 -14.46 9.87
C ARG A 318 -30.93 -14.98 9.08
N GLU A 319 -31.19 -15.51 7.89
CA GLU A 319 -30.17 -15.92 6.93
C GLU A 319 -29.70 -14.72 6.10
N VAL A 320 -28.39 -14.58 5.97
CA VAL A 320 -27.75 -13.51 5.19
C VAL A 320 -26.67 -14.13 4.31
N LEU A 321 -26.76 -13.90 3.00
CA LEU A 321 -25.70 -14.29 2.07
C LEU A 321 -24.46 -13.41 2.29
N ARG A 322 -23.31 -14.04 2.47
CA ARG A 322 -22.02 -13.36 2.69
C ARG A 322 -21.04 -13.77 1.61
N THR A 323 -20.45 -12.77 0.96
CA THR A 323 -19.33 -12.96 0.02
C THR A 323 -18.13 -13.56 0.74
N ILE A 324 -17.59 -14.63 0.19
CA ILE A 324 -16.33 -15.23 0.64
C ILE A 324 -15.21 -14.62 -0.18
N TRP A 325 -14.21 -14.11 0.53
CA TRP A 325 -13.03 -13.49 -0.06
C TRP A 325 -11.85 -14.44 0.07
N SER A 326 -11.23 -14.77 -1.05
CA SER A 326 -9.94 -15.45 -1.08
C SER A 326 -8.84 -14.45 -1.39
N ARG A 327 -7.67 -14.69 -0.80
CA ARG A 327 -6.52 -13.84 -1.00
C ARG A 327 -5.81 -14.20 -2.32
N VAL A 328 -5.29 -13.19 -3.02
CA VAL A 328 -4.37 -13.41 -4.15
C VAL A 328 -3.06 -14.04 -3.62
N PRO A 329 -2.54 -15.13 -4.20
CA PRO A 329 -1.27 -15.72 -3.76
C PRO A 329 -0.11 -14.71 -3.72
N PRO A 330 0.71 -14.67 -2.66
CA PRO A 330 1.74 -13.64 -2.46
C PRO A 330 2.75 -13.54 -3.60
N ALA A 331 3.14 -14.67 -4.18
CA ALA A 331 4.07 -14.67 -5.29
C ALA A 331 3.48 -13.96 -6.54
N LEU A 332 2.18 -14.10 -6.79
CA LEU A 332 1.50 -13.36 -7.87
C LEU A 332 1.39 -11.87 -7.55
N GLN A 333 1.30 -11.49 -6.27
CA GLN A 333 1.30 -10.09 -5.87
C GLN A 333 2.64 -9.39 -6.19
N LEU A 334 3.77 -10.12 -6.21
CA LEU A 334 5.10 -9.57 -6.52
C LEU A 334 5.15 -8.88 -7.88
N LEU A 335 4.41 -9.38 -8.88
CA LEU A 335 4.33 -8.76 -10.21
C LEU A 335 3.78 -7.34 -10.11
N SER A 336 2.65 -7.16 -9.42
CA SER A 336 2.04 -5.85 -9.22
C SER A 336 2.96 -4.92 -8.43
N VAL A 337 3.58 -5.43 -7.37
CA VAL A 337 4.53 -4.68 -6.53
C VAL A 337 5.71 -4.16 -7.34
N PHE A 338 6.38 -5.04 -8.10
CA PHE A 338 7.61 -4.66 -8.79
C PHE A 338 7.35 -3.92 -10.11
N ARG A 339 6.20 -4.11 -10.75
CA ARG A 339 5.80 -3.30 -11.91
C ARG A 339 5.75 -1.81 -11.57
N ALA A 340 5.35 -1.46 -10.35
CA ALA A 340 5.30 -0.08 -9.86
C ALA A 340 6.63 0.40 -9.23
N ALA A 341 7.72 -0.37 -9.27
CA ALA A 341 8.93 -0.04 -8.52
C ALA A 341 9.75 1.11 -9.12
N THR A 342 9.75 1.26 -10.44
CA THR A 342 10.54 2.29 -11.13
C THR A 342 10.00 3.67 -10.81
N GLY A 343 10.89 4.61 -10.53
CA GLY A 343 10.52 5.96 -10.12
C GLY A 343 10.24 6.08 -8.64
N ARG A 344 10.28 5.00 -7.84
CA ARG A 344 9.97 4.99 -6.39
C ARG A 344 11.23 4.89 -5.52
N GLN A 345 12.23 5.73 -5.79
CA GLN A 345 13.51 5.64 -5.13
C GLN A 345 13.44 6.11 -3.67
N MET A 346 14.08 5.37 -2.76
CA MET A 346 14.23 5.76 -1.35
C MET A 346 15.69 5.70 -0.86
N ARG A 347 16.01 6.51 0.14
CA ARG A 347 17.31 6.61 0.82
C ARG A 347 17.13 6.62 2.33
N ARG A 348 18.21 6.31 3.07
CA ARG A 348 18.21 6.57 4.51
C ARG A 348 18.47 8.05 4.74
N SER A 349 17.81 8.64 5.75
CA SER A 349 18.21 9.93 6.28
C SER A 349 19.43 9.78 7.19
N LEU A 350 20.10 10.88 7.51
CA LEU A 350 21.21 10.92 8.46
C LEU A 350 20.77 10.45 9.87
N GLY A 351 19.54 10.77 10.28
CA GLY A 351 18.95 10.33 11.54
C GLY A 351 18.38 8.89 11.53
N GLY A 352 18.73 8.07 10.54
CA GLY A 352 18.31 6.66 10.47
C GLY A 352 16.90 6.40 9.92
N GLY A 353 16.15 7.45 9.57
CA GLY A 353 14.84 7.39 8.92
C GLY A 353 14.92 7.14 7.40
N ILE A 354 13.82 7.41 6.69
CA ILE A 354 13.73 7.22 5.23
C ILE A 354 13.40 8.53 4.54
N ILE A 355 14.09 8.80 3.43
CA ILE A 355 13.80 9.89 2.51
C ILE A 355 13.32 9.26 1.21
N ILE A 356 12.11 9.62 0.80
CA ILE A 356 11.57 9.28 -0.51
C ILE A 356 12.08 10.34 -1.49
N LYS A 357 12.76 9.90 -2.56
CA LYS A 357 13.31 10.80 -3.61
C LYS A 357 12.34 11.02 -4.77
N SER A 358 11.26 10.27 -4.78
CA SER A 358 10.27 10.27 -5.84
C SER A 358 9.09 11.16 -5.51
N THR A 359 8.50 11.77 -6.55
CA THR A 359 7.20 12.46 -6.47
C THR A 359 6.00 11.50 -6.39
N VAL A 360 6.23 10.23 -5.98
CA VAL A 360 5.11 9.36 -5.60
C VAL A 360 4.33 10.15 -4.58
N ALA A 361 3.03 10.36 -4.85
CA ALA A 361 2.17 11.15 -4.01
C ALA A 361 2.31 10.66 -2.56
N ALA A 362 3.08 11.38 -1.76
CA ALA A 362 2.90 11.39 -0.33
C ALA A 362 1.58 12.13 -0.18
N PHE A 363 0.49 11.38 -0.05
CA PHE A 363 -0.85 11.93 0.07
C PHE A 363 -0.98 12.54 1.47
N GLY A 364 -0.53 13.78 1.62
CA GLY A 364 -0.53 14.53 2.89
C GLY A 364 -0.01 15.95 2.73
#